data_AF-A0ABD1THJ2-F1
#
_entry.id   AF-A0ABD1THJ2-F1
#
_cell.length_a   1.000
_cell.length_b   1.000
_cell.length_c   1.000
_cell.angle_alpha   90.00
_cell.angle_beta   90.00
_cell.angle_gamma   90.00
#
_symmetry.space_group_name_H-M   'P 1'
#
loop_
_entity.id
_entity.type
_entity.pdbx_description
1 polymer ?
#
loop_
_entity_poly.entity_id
_entity_poly.type
_entity_poly.pdbx_seq_one_letter_code
_entity_poly.pdbx_strand_id
1 'polypeptide(L)'
;MKININNLGSGITGTSQSSYSYYSKITVKEKFELRSLFDRSVNYSWVKRDGSGCVLACKSLRIPRCVEKNRSLEVRNFTEEQEALVVKSWNVMKKNAGELGLKFFLRIFEIAPSAKNIFPFLKDSEVPLEQNPKLKPHAMTVFVMTCEAAVQLRKAGKVVVKDSNLKDLGSTHFKYGVADEHFEVTKYALLETIKEAIPEMWSQEMKMAWGEAYDQLAAAIKAEMRQPS
;
A
#
# COMPACT_ATOMS: atom_id res chain seq x y z
N MET A 1 29.82 60.17 33.85
CA MET A 1 29.36 61.56 34.04
C MET A 1 28.00 61.69 33.36
N LYS A 2 27.01 62.17 34.12
CA LYS A 2 25.63 62.57 33.75
C LYS A 2 24.60 61.49 33.38
N ILE A 3 23.65 61.43 34.32
CA ILE A 3 22.30 60.86 34.34
C ILE A 3 21.39 61.64 33.38
N ASN A 4 20.41 60.97 32.77
CA ASN A 4 19.06 61.55 32.71
C ASN A 4 17.99 60.44 32.86
N ILE A 5 17.12 60.63 33.83
CA ILE A 5 15.96 59.83 34.22
C ILE A 5 14.78 60.80 34.23
N ASN A 6 13.63 60.36 33.71
CA ASN A 6 12.25 60.71 34.12
C ASN A 6 11.31 60.51 32.91
N ASN A 7 10.08 60.00 32.98
CA ASN A 7 9.24 59.30 33.96
C ASN A 7 7.89 59.12 33.20
N LEU A 8 7.18 57.99 33.16
CA LEU A 8 6.10 57.57 34.07
C LEU A 8 5.45 56.33 33.42
N GLY A 9 5.43 55.16 34.08
CA GLY A 9 4.24 54.57 34.72
C GLY A 9 3.54 53.59 33.77
N SER A 10 3.18 52.34 34.08
CA SER A 10 2.98 51.61 35.33
C SER A 10 2.91 50.10 34.99
N GLY A 11 3.27 49.22 35.95
CA GLY A 11 3.38 47.75 35.81
C GLY A 11 2.14 47.04 35.26
N ILE A 12 2.27 45.78 34.81
CA ILE A 12 2.32 44.58 35.66
C ILE A 12 3.03 43.42 34.91
N THR A 13 3.82 42.66 35.69
CA THR A 13 4.40 41.30 35.53
C THR A 13 3.93 40.45 34.32
N GLY A 14 4.72 39.63 33.61
CA GLY A 14 6.07 39.11 33.76
C GLY A 14 6.23 37.93 32.77
N THR A 15 7.46 37.73 32.32
CA THR A 15 8.07 36.50 31.76
C THR A 15 7.57 35.88 30.44
N SER A 16 8.41 36.09 29.42
CA SER A 16 9.13 35.05 28.66
C SER A 16 8.63 34.60 27.28
N GLN A 17 9.39 35.06 26.27
CA GLN A 17 9.89 34.37 25.07
C GLN A 17 8.93 34.04 23.90
N SER A 18 9.25 34.69 22.76
CA SER A 18 9.70 34.08 21.47
C SER A 18 8.94 32.84 20.96
N SER A 19 8.55 32.67 19.71
CA SER A 19 8.85 33.31 18.42
C SER A 19 7.81 32.82 17.41
N TYR A 20 7.66 33.56 16.32
CA TYR A 20 6.80 33.31 15.15
C TYR A 20 6.55 31.84 14.76
N SER A 21 5.28 31.50 14.53
CA SER A 21 4.90 30.48 13.55
C SER A 21 3.53 30.81 12.95
N TYR A 22 3.56 31.31 11.72
CA TYR A 22 2.39 31.63 10.91
C TYR A 22 1.98 30.35 10.18
N TYR A 23 1.12 29.53 10.79
CA TYR A 23 0.52 28.37 10.12
C TYR A 23 -0.70 28.83 9.30
N SER A 24 -0.50 29.02 8.00
CA SER A 24 -1.60 29.21 7.05
C SER A 24 -2.31 27.88 6.79
N LYS A 25 -3.62 27.91 7.07
CA LYS A 25 -4.61 26.88 6.78
C LYS A 25 -4.64 26.54 5.28
N ILE A 26 -4.02 25.44 4.87
CA ILE A 26 -4.38 24.80 3.59
C ILE A 26 -5.70 24.08 3.82
N THR A 27 -6.75 24.74 3.37
CA THR A 27 -8.15 24.41 3.62
C THR A 27 -8.59 23.23 2.75
N VAL A 28 -9.35 22.33 3.37
CA VAL A 28 -10.00 21.11 2.85
C VAL A 28 -11.00 21.43 1.74
N LYS A 29 -10.55 22.00 0.62
CA LYS A 29 -11.38 22.34 -0.55
C LYS A 29 -10.94 21.64 -1.84
N GLU A 30 -9.67 21.23 -1.98
CA GLU A 30 -9.24 20.47 -3.16
C GLU A 30 -9.70 19.01 -3.17
N LYS A 31 -10.14 18.47 -2.02
CA LYS A 31 -10.65 17.09 -1.92
C LYS A 31 -12.06 16.88 -2.50
N PHE A 32 -12.75 17.93 -2.95
CA PHE A 32 -14.14 17.83 -3.46
C PHE A 32 -14.27 17.97 -4.98
N GLU A 33 -13.30 18.58 -5.66
CA GLU A 33 -13.41 18.90 -7.10
C GLU A 33 -12.80 17.83 -8.04
N LEU A 34 -11.90 16.97 -7.57
CA LEU A 34 -11.36 15.86 -8.41
C LEU A 34 -12.28 14.64 -8.52
N ARG A 35 -13.52 14.73 -8.01
CA ARG A 35 -14.52 13.65 -8.05
C ARG A 35 -15.37 13.64 -9.33
N SER A 36 -15.22 14.62 -10.22
CA SER A 36 -16.19 14.85 -11.31
C SER A 36 -15.77 14.40 -12.71
N LEU A 37 -14.51 13.96 -12.94
CA LEU A 37 -14.06 13.64 -14.31
C LEU A 37 -13.58 12.19 -14.53
N PHE A 38 -13.77 11.29 -13.56
CA PHE A 38 -13.46 9.85 -13.73
C PHE A 38 -14.54 8.95 -13.11
N ASP A 39 -15.83 9.23 -13.34
CA ASP A 39 -16.90 8.34 -12.87
C ASP A 39 -17.30 7.31 -13.93
N ARG A 40 -16.49 6.25 -14.00
CA ARG A 40 -16.97 4.90 -14.31
C ARG A 40 -16.32 3.89 -13.36
N SER A 41 -16.29 4.24 -12.07
CA SER A 41 -15.83 3.32 -11.02
C SER A 41 -16.99 2.98 -10.10
N VAL A 42 -17.20 1.68 -9.90
CA VAL A 42 -18.21 1.13 -8.98
C VAL A 42 -18.00 1.77 -7.60
N ASN A 43 -18.99 2.51 -7.10
CA ASN A 43 -18.95 3.15 -5.79
C ASN A 43 -19.09 2.09 -4.69
N TYR A 44 -18.01 1.80 -3.97
CA TYR A 44 -18.05 1.05 -2.72
C TYR A 44 -18.17 2.01 -1.54
N SER A 45 -19.11 1.75 -0.64
CA SER A 45 -19.26 2.50 0.62
C SER A 45 -19.36 1.52 1.79
N TRP A 46 -18.59 1.77 2.85
CA TRP A 46 -18.64 1.00 4.08
C TRP A 46 -19.94 1.26 4.83
N VAL A 47 -20.71 0.19 5.11
CA VAL A 47 -21.90 0.25 5.95
C VAL A 47 -21.60 -0.49 7.25
N LYS A 48 -21.72 0.21 8.38
CA LYS A 48 -21.67 -0.43 9.70
C LYS A 48 -23.02 -1.10 9.96
N ARG A 49 -23.01 -2.41 10.20
CA ARG A 49 -24.03 -3.03 11.04
C ARG A 49 -23.44 -3.23 12.43
N ASP A 50 -24.26 -2.87 13.39
CA ASP A 50 -24.23 -3.27 14.78
C ASP A 50 -23.43 -4.56 15.05
N GLY A 51 -22.22 -4.38 15.58
CA GLY A 51 -21.63 -5.30 16.56
C GLY A 51 -20.96 -6.58 16.06
N SER A 52 -20.43 -6.67 14.83
CA SER A 52 -19.26 -7.52 14.49
C SER A 52 -18.97 -7.49 12.98
N GLY A 53 -18.14 -6.54 12.56
CA GLY A 53 -17.53 -6.53 11.22
C GLY A 53 -18.10 -5.51 10.24
N CYS A 54 -17.21 -4.96 9.42
CA CYS A 54 -17.53 -4.13 8.28
C CYS A 54 -17.59 -5.02 7.03
N VAL A 55 -18.73 -5.07 6.34
CA VAL A 55 -18.89 -5.81 5.07
C VAL A 55 -18.97 -4.81 3.91
N LEU A 56 -18.23 -5.08 2.84
CA LEU A 56 -18.37 -4.35 1.58
C LEU A 56 -19.72 -4.69 0.93
N ALA A 57 -20.59 -3.70 0.78
CA ALA A 57 -21.89 -3.87 0.12
C ALA A 57 -21.97 -3.00 -1.14
N CYS A 58 -22.17 -3.65 -2.30
CA CYS A 58 -22.49 -2.98 -3.56
C CYS A 58 -23.99 -2.64 -3.61
N LYS A 59 -24.34 -1.37 -3.84
CA LYS A 59 -25.75 -0.90 -3.82
C LYS A 59 -26.49 -0.99 -5.16
N SER A 60 -25.92 -1.56 -6.23
CA SER A 60 -26.59 -1.58 -7.54
C SER A 60 -27.12 -2.97 -7.91
N LEU A 61 -28.35 -3.25 -7.48
CA LEU A 61 -29.13 -4.40 -7.95
C LEU A 61 -29.99 -3.95 -9.13
N ARG A 62 -29.42 -3.99 -10.34
CA ARG A 62 -30.18 -4.09 -11.59
C ARG A 62 -29.42 -5.02 -12.51
N ILE A 63 -29.99 -6.21 -12.73
CA ILE A 63 -29.51 -7.19 -13.71
C ILE A 63 -29.85 -6.63 -15.11
N PRO A 64 -28.89 -6.26 -15.96
CA PRO A 64 -29.14 -6.09 -17.38
C PRO A 64 -28.87 -7.44 -18.04
N ARG A 65 -29.96 -8.06 -18.52
CA ARG A 65 -29.89 -9.19 -19.45
C ARG A 65 -29.39 -8.65 -20.80
N CYS A 66 -28.09 -8.69 -21.05
CA CYS A 66 -27.50 -8.61 -22.39
C CYS A 66 -26.25 -9.48 -22.43
N VAL A 67 -26.38 -10.69 -22.96
CA VAL A 67 -25.24 -11.51 -23.37
C VAL A 67 -24.80 -11.00 -24.74
N GLU A 68 -23.85 -10.07 -24.78
CA GLU A 68 -23.12 -9.78 -26.00
C GLU A 68 -21.78 -10.52 -25.95
N LYS A 69 -21.82 -11.70 -26.56
CA LYS A 69 -20.69 -12.56 -26.85
C LYS A 69 -19.92 -11.94 -28.02
N ASN A 70 -19.00 -11.02 -27.73
CA ASN A 70 -17.83 -10.73 -28.56
C ASN A 70 -16.94 -9.66 -27.92
N ARG A 71 -15.98 -10.11 -27.11
CA ARG A 71 -14.70 -9.42 -26.99
C ARG A 71 -13.64 -10.50 -26.92
N SER A 72 -12.83 -10.61 -27.96
CA SER A 72 -11.53 -11.27 -27.86
C SER A 72 -10.86 -10.71 -26.61
N LEU A 73 -10.64 -11.55 -25.60
CA LEU A 73 -9.77 -11.20 -24.48
C LEU A 73 -8.41 -10.92 -25.12
N GLU A 74 -8.09 -9.63 -25.30
CA GLU A 74 -6.70 -9.23 -25.48
C GLU A 74 -5.99 -9.68 -24.21
N VAL A 75 -5.33 -10.82 -24.29
CA VAL A 75 -4.33 -11.21 -23.31
C VAL A 75 -3.23 -10.18 -23.46
N ARG A 76 -3.33 -9.08 -22.69
CA ARG A 76 -2.31 -8.05 -22.65
C ARG A 76 -1.11 -8.67 -21.96
N ASN A 77 -0.21 -9.22 -22.79
CA ASN A 77 1.07 -9.71 -22.30
C ASN A 77 1.82 -8.57 -21.63
N PHE A 78 2.47 -8.87 -20.50
CA PHE A 78 3.30 -7.93 -19.78
C PHE A 78 4.44 -7.45 -20.69
N THR A 79 4.54 -6.15 -20.91
CA THR A 79 5.42 -5.58 -21.94
C THR A 79 6.85 -5.38 -21.44
N GLU A 80 7.77 -5.14 -22.38
CA GLU A 80 9.17 -4.82 -22.07
C GLU A 80 9.30 -3.50 -21.32
N GLU A 81 8.47 -2.52 -21.66
CA GLU A 81 8.41 -1.23 -20.97
C GLU A 81 7.93 -1.40 -19.53
N GLN A 82 6.91 -2.25 -19.30
CA GLN A 82 6.43 -2.55 -17.95
C GLN A 82 7.51 -3.24 -17.11
N GLU A 83 8.22 -4.23 -17.68
CA GLU A 83 9.37 -4.87 -16.99
C GLU A 83 10.45 -3.83 -16.68
N ALA A 84 10.82 -3.00 -17.66
CA ALA A 84 11.86 -2.00 -17.49
C ALA A 84 11.50 -1.00 -16.38
N LEU A 85 10.23 -0.57 -16.28
CA LEU A 85 9.77 0.31 -15.20
C LEU A 85 9.94 -0.35 -13.84
N VAL A 86 9.49 -1.60 -13.67
CA VAL A 86 9.60 -2.35 -12.41
C VAL A 86 11.06 -2.59 -12.03
N VAL A 87 11.88 -3.11 -12.96
CA VAL A 87 13.28 -3.46 -12.70
C VAL A 87 14.12 -2.21 -12.42
N LYS A 88 13.96 -1.13 -13.19
CA LYS A 88 14.73 0.11 -12.98
C LYS A 88 14.35 0.76 -11.64
N SER A 89 13.06 0.89 -11.35
CA SER A 89 12.60 1.46 -10.07
C SER A 89 13.04 0.61 -8.88
N TRP A 90 12.94 -0.72 -8.97
CA TRP A 90 13.43 -1.62 -7.92
C TRP A 90 14.95 -1.47 -7.69
N ASN A 91 15.74 -1.33 -8.75
CA ASN A 91 17.19 -1.14 -8.64
C ASN A 91 17.58 0.17 -7.92
N VAL A 92 16.75 1.20 -7.99
CA VAL A 92 16.93 2.43 -7.21
C VAL A 92 16.52 2.19 -5.76
N MET A 93 15.32 1.64 -5.53
CA MET A 93 14.75 1.43 -4.20
C MET A 93 15.53 0.43 -3.34
N LYS A 94 16.12 -0.62 -3.94
CA LYS A 94 16.76 -1.71 -3.19
C LYS A 94 17.92 -1.26 -2.30
N LYS A 95 18.53 -0.10 -2.57
CA LYS A 95 19.58 0.50 -1.74
C LYS A 95 19.07 0.82 -0.31
N ASN A 96 17.79 1.13 -0.19
CA ASN A 96 17.11 1.47 1.08
C ASN A 96 16.03 0.43 1.44
N ALA A 97 16.16 -0.81 0.95
CA ALA A 97 15.10 -1.83 1.04
C ALA A 97 14.63 -2.11 2.47
N GLY A 98 15.54 -2.06 3.45
CA GLY A 98 15.19 -2.28 4.86
C GLY A 98 14.27 -1.21 5.44
N GLU A 99 14.47 0.06 5.08
CA GLU A 99 13.61 1.18 5.52
C GLU A 99 12.29 1.20 4.77
N LEU A 100 12.33 0.96 3.45
CA LEU A 100 11.13 0.86 2.62
C LEU A 100 10.24 -0.29 3.07
N GLY A 101 10.85 -1.44 3.40
CA GLY A 101 10.13 -2.58 3.92
C GLY A 101 9.43 -2.30 5.25
N LEU A 102 10.05 -1.50 6.12
CA LEU A 102 9.40 -1.06 7.35
C LEU A 102 8.22 -0.11 7.07
N LYS A 103 8.44 0.94 6.26
CA LYS A 103 7.36 1.88 5.88
C LYS A 103 6.16 1.17 5.26
N PHE A 104 6.43 0.19 4.41
CA PHE A 104 5.41 -0.66 3.78
C PHE A 104 4.54 -1.38 4.81
N PHE A 105 5.13 -2.05 5.81
CA PHE A 105 4.34 -2.74 6.82
C PHE A 105 3.62 -1.81 7.78
N LEU A 106 4.24 -0.69 8.16
CA LEU A 106 3.57 0.32 8.96
C LEU A 106 2.29 0.80 8.27
N ARG A 107 2.35 1.01 6.95
CA ARG A 107 1.19 1.38 6.14
C ARG A 107 0.11 0.31 6.09
N ILE A 108 0.48 -0.97 5.91
CA ILE A 108 -0.47 -2.09 5.98
C ILE A 108 -1.22 -2.06 7.32
N PHE A 109 -0.50 -1.88 8.42
CA PHE A 109 -1.08 -1.90 9.76
C PHE A 109 -1.82 -0.62 10.13
N GLU A 110 -1.54 0.51 9.48
CA GLU A 110 -2.33 1.73 9.59
C GLU A 110 -3.69 1.55 8.91
N ILE A 111 -3.72 0.93 7.73
CA ILE A 111 -4.95 0.69 6.97
C ILE A 111 -5.78 -0.44 7.59
N ALA A 112 -5.12 -1.54 7.97
CA ALA A 112 -5.74 -2.73 8.52
C ALA A 112 -5.02 -3.18 9.80
N PRO A 113 -5.30 -2.56 10.97
CA PRO A 113 -4.65 -2.91 12.23
C PRO A 113 -4.81 -4.37 12.62
N SER A 114 -5.93 -5.00 12.26
CA SER A 114 -6.20 -6.42 12.51
C SER A 114 -5.22 -7.36 11.79
N ALA A 115 -4.57 -6.93 10.70
CA ALA A 115 -3.59 -7.73 9.98
C ALA A 115 -2.36 -8.07 10.85
N LYS A 116 -2.10 -7.31 11.93
CA LYS A 116 -1.04 -7.66 12.90
C LYS A 116 -1.24 -9.05 13.50
N ASN A 117 -2.51 -9.46 13.70
CA ASN A 117 -2.85 -10.76 14.30
C ASN A 117 -2.48 -11.96 13.42
N ILE A 118 -2.28 -11.74 12.12
CA ILE A 118 -1.85 -12.76 11.16
C ILE A 118 -0.38 -13.11 11.38
N PHE A 119 0.43 -12.15 11.87
CA PHE A 119 1.85 -12.33 12.10
C PHE A 119 2.09 -12.82 13.54
N PRO A 120 2.45 -14.10 13.76
CA PRO A 120 2.61 -14.63 15.11
C PRO A 120 3.71 -13.91 15.90
N PHE A 121 4.72 -13.39 15.20
CA PHE A 121 5.81 -12.63 15.80
C PHE A 121 5.43 -11.19 16.19
N LEU A 122 4.22 -10.73 15.90
CA LEU A 122 3.67 -9.43 16.30
C LEU A 122 2.57 -9.54 17.36
N LYS A 123 1.86 -10.66 17.41
CA LYS A 123 0.65 -10.83 18.22
C LYS A 123 0.83 -10.50 19.71
N ASP A 124 1.97 -10.90 20.28
CA ASP A 124 2.28 -10.74 21.70
C ASP A 124 3.58 -9.94 21.92
N SER A 125 4.01 -9.15 20.93
CA SER A 125 5.26 -8.41 21.00
C SER A 125 5.04 -7.01 21.56
N GLU A 126 5.71 -6.69 22.67
CA GLU A 126 5.82 -5.31 23.19
C GLU A 126 6.86 -4.47 22.42
N VAL A 127 7.61 -5.11 21.51
CA VAL A 127 8.62 -4.44 20.71
C VAL A 127 7.93 -3.55 19.67
N PRO A 128 8.28 -2.26 19.58
CA PRO A 128 7.79 -1.40 18.51
C PRO A 128 8.01 -2.04 17.14
N LEU A 129 7.04 -1.88 16.22
CA LEU A 129 7.08 -2.53 14.91
C LEU A 129 8.40 -2.23 14.16
N GLU A 130 8.91 -1.02 14.33
CA GLU A 130 10.15 -0.50 13.76
C GLU A 130 11.39 -1.28 14.20
N GLN A 131 11.33 -1.88 15.39
CA GLN A 131 12.42 -2.62 16.02
C GLN A 131 12.27 -4.13 15.84
N ASN A 132 11.16 -4.62 15.26
CA ASN A 132 10.96 -6.05 15.08
C ASN A 132 11.86 -6.59 13.93
N PRO A 133 12.83 -7.48 14.23
CA PRO A 133 13.80 -7.92 13.23
C PRO A 133 13.20 -8.79 12.13
N LYS A 134 11.97 -9.31 12.30
CA LYS A 134 11.31 -10.20 11.34
C LYS A 134 10.48 -9.47 10.28
N LEU A 135 10.14 -8.19 10.51
CA LEU A 135 9.35 -7.40 9.56
C LEU A 135 10.12 -7.05 8.29
N LYS A 136 11.35 -6.53 8.44
CA LYS A 136 12.16 -6.06 7.30
C LYS A 136 12.41 -7.17 6.26
N PRO A 137 12.83 -8.40 6.65
CA PRO A 137 13.03 -9.47 5.68
C PRO A 137 11.76 -9.86 4.93
N HIS A 138 10.63 -9.98 5.63
CA HIS A 138 9.36 -10.34 5.00
C HIS A 138 8.90 -9.26 4.00
N ALA A 139 9.09 -8.00 4.35
CA ALA A 139 8.81 -6.88 3.46
C ALA A 139 9.64 -6.93 2.18
N MET A 140 10.94 -7.17 2.32
CA MET A 140 11.84 -7.31 1.19
C MET A 140 11.42 -8.46 0.28
N THR A 141 10.96 -9.58 0.83
CA THR A 141 10.44 -10.70 0.03
C THR A 141 9.29 -10.27 -0.88
N VAL A 142 8.34 -9.46 -0.41
CA VAL A 142 7.21 -8.99 -1.25
C VAL A 142 7.70 -8.16 -2.43
N PHE A 143 8.62 -7.21 -2.20
CA PHE A 143 9.18 -6.39 -3.27
C PHE A 143 9.97 -7.22 -4.28
N VAL A 144 10.85 -8.11 -3.80
CA VAL A 144 11.69 -8.96 -4.65
C VAL A 144 10.83 -9.89 -5.50
N MET A 145 9.90 -10.61 -4.88
CA MET A 145 9.04 -11.55 -5.60
C MET A 145 8.15 -10.85 -6.62
N THR A 146 7.66 -9.64 -6.31
CA THR A 146 6.88 -8.85 -7.28
C THR A 146 7.75 -8.40 -8.46
N CYS A 147 9.00 -7.99 -8.21
CA CYS A 147 9.95 -7.67 -9.27
C CYS A 147 10.30 -8.89 -10.13
N GLU A 148 10.50 -10.07 -9.52
CA GLU A 148 10.74 -11.32 -10.23
C GLU A 148 9.53 -11.76 -11.06
N ALA A 149 8.32 -11.55 -10.53
CA ALA A 149 7.08 -11.81 -11.27
C ALA A 149 7.00 -10.96 -12.54
N ALA A 150 7.38 -9.68 -12.51
CA ALA A 150 7.43 -8.83 -13.70
C ALA A 150 8.36 -9.41 -14.79
N VAL A 151 9.56 -9.85 -14.41
CA VAL A 151 10.53 -10.49 -15.33
C VAL A 151 9.97 -11.79 -15.91
N GLN A 152 9.34 -12.61 -15.06
CA GLN A 152 8.75 -13.89 -15.49
C GLN A 152 7.55 -13.70 -16.41
N LEU A 153 6.68 -12.73 -16.11
CA LEU A 153 5.54 -12.39 -16.96
C LEU A 153 6.01 -11.93 -18.33
N ARG A 154 7.05 -11.10 -18.42
CA ARG A 154 7.60 -10.70 -19.72
C ARG A 154 8.21 -11.87 -20.48
N LYS A 155 9.01 -12.71 -19.80
CA LYS A 155 9.76 -13.81 -20.42
C LYS A 155 8.89 -15.00 -20.81
N ALA A 156 7.93 -15.36 -19.97
CA ALA A 156 7.18 -16.62 -20.05
C ALA A 156 5.65 -16.44 -20.13
N GLY A 157 5.15 -15.21 -20.04
CA GLY A 157 3.70 -14.92 -20.04
C GLY A 157 2.96 -15.35 -18.77
N LYS A 158 3.68 -15.84 -17.76
CA LYS A 158 3.14 -16.30 -16.47
C LYS A 158 4.19 -16.21 -15.38
N VAL A 159 3.73 -16.15 -14.13
CA VAL A 159 4.59 -16.28 -12.95
C VAL A 159 5.03 -17.74 -12.81
N VAL A 160 6.33 -17.96 -12.77
CA VAL A 160 6.99 -19.27 -12.63
C VAL A 160 7.82 -19.25 -11.35
N VAL A 161 7.14 -19.25 -10.20
CA VAL A 161 7.78 -19.59 -8.92
C VAL A 161 7.89 -21.12 -8.88
N LYS A 162 9.04 -21.67 -8.48
CA LYS A 162 9.21 -23.13 -8.35
C LYS A 162 8.02 -23.73 -7.59
N ASP A 163 7.40 -24.78 -8.13
CA ASP A 163 6.14 -25.33 -7.60
C ASP A 163 6.18 -25.63 -6.10
N SER A 164 7.30 -26.13 -5.57
CA SER A 164 7.49 -26.37 -4.13
C SER A 164 7.37 -25.08 -3.32
N ASN A 165 7.99 -24.00 -3.79
CA ASN A 165 7.98 -22.71 -3.11
C ASN A 165 6.60 -22.05 -3.18
N LEU A 166 5.88 -22.19 -4.30
CA LEU A 166 4.54 -21.61 -4.45
C LEU A 166 3.52 -22.32 -3.55
N LYS A 167 3.61 -23.65 -3.44
CA LYS A 167 2.82 -24.46 -2.50
C LYS A 167 3.08 -24.07 -1.04
N ASP A 168 4.35 -23.93 -0.66
CA ASP A 168 4.72 -23.52 0.70
C ASP A 168 4.20 -22.12 1.03
N LEU A 169 4.27 -21.19 0.07
CA LEU A 169 3.72 -19.85 0.21
C LEU A 169 2.20 -19.89 0.35
N GLY A 170 1.48 -20.59 -0.54
CA GLY A 170 0.03 -20.74 -0.49
C GLY A 170 -0.45 -21.36 0.83
N SER A 171 0.17 -22.47 1.24
CA SER A 171 -0.10 -23.14 2.52
C SER A 171 0.14 -22.23 3.72
N THR A 172 1.22 -21.45 3.71
CA THR A 172 1.52 -20.48 4.78
C THR A 172 0.47 -19.38 4.87
N HIS A 173 0.10 -18.78 3.73
CA HIS A 173 -0.92 -17.72 3.70
C HIS A 173 -2.29 -18.27 4.11
N PHE A 174 -2.64 -19.48 3.68
CA PHE A 174 -3.86 -20.18 4.10
C PHE A 174 -3.88 -20.44 5.61
N LYS A 175 -2.79 -21.01 6.15
CA LYS A 175 -2.65 -21.33 7.59
C LYS A 175 -2.86 -20.13 8.49
N TYR A 176 -2.38 -18.95 8.09
CA TYR A 176 -2.52 -17.73 8.89
C TYR A 176 -3.80 -16.93 8.60
N GLY A 177 -4.70 -17.46 7.77
CA GLY A 177 -6.00 -16.84 7.51
C GLY A 177 -5.92 -15.58 6.65
N VAL A 178 -4.94 -15.49 5.75
CA VAL A 178 -4.86 -14.39 4.79
C VAL A 178 -6.05 -14.51 3.82
N ALA A 179 -6.94 -13.54 3.87
CA ALA A 179 -8.05 -13.37 2.92
C ALA A 179 -7.71 -12.39 1.78
N ASP A 180 -8.58 -12.34 0.77
CA ASP A 180 -8.42 -11.48 -0.42
C ASP A 180 -8.21 -10.00 -0.07
N GLU A 181 -8.92 -9.51 0.95
CA GLU A 181 -8.82 -8.13 1.41
C GLU A 181 -7.40 -7.76 1.86
N HIS A 182 -6.65 -8.72 2.41
CA HIS A 182 -5.27 -8.47 2.83
C HIS A 182 -4.34 -8.28 1.62
N PHE A 183 -4.56 -9.01 0.53
CA PHE A 183 -3.81 -8.80 -0.72
C PHE A 183 -4.10 -7.41 -1.31
N GLU A 184 -5.34 -6.97 -1.28
CA GLU A 184 -5.70 -5.61 -1.77
C GLU A 184 -5.07 -4.50 -0.92
N VAL A 185 -5.12 -4.62 0.41
CA VAL A 185 -4.44 -3.68 1.32
C VAL A 185 -2.93 -3.68 1.07
N THR A 186 -2.35 -4.86 0.89
CA THR A 186 -0.92 -5.03 0.61
C THR A 186 -0.54 -4.38 -0.73
N LYS A 187 -1.32 -4.58 -1.79
CA LYS A 187 -1.12 -3.92 -3.08
C LYS A 187 -1.15 -2.40 -2.97
N TYR A 188 -2.15 -1.87 -2.28
CA TYR A 188 -2.28 -0.43 -2.07
C TYR A 188 -1.06 0.12 -1.32
N ALA A 189 -0.68 -0.51 -0.21
CA ALA A 189 0.46 -0.10 0.59
C ALA A 189 1.78 -0.19 -0.18
N LEU A 190 1.94 -1.21 -1.04
CA LEU A 190 3.09 -1.37 -1.92
C LEU A 190 3.22 -0.18 -2.86
N LEU A 191 2.16 0.13 -3.61
CA LEU A 191 2.16 1.20 -4.61
C LEU A 191 2.38 2.59 -3.99
N GLU A 192 1.75 2.89 -2.86
CA GLU A 192 1.97 4.16 -2.16
C GLU A 192 3.41 4.25 -1.62
N THR A 193 3.97 3.14 -1.13
CA THR A 193 5.37 3.13 -0.65
C THR A 193 6.35 3.37 -1.80
N ILE A 194 6.11 2.79 -2.97
CA ILE A 194 6.95 3.03 -4.16
C ILE A 194 6.86 4.49 -4.60
N LYS A 195 5.64 5.04 -4.67
CA LYS A 195 5.41 6.45 -5.01
C LYS A 195 6.14 7.41 -4.09
N GLU A 196 6.14 7.15 -2.78
CA GLU A 196 6.86 7.96 -1.80
C GLU A 196 8.38 7.76 -1.86
N ALA A 197 8.84 6.58 -2.25
CA ALA A 197 10.27 6.25 -2.28
C ALA A 197 11.01 6.89 -3.46
N ILE A 198 10.35 6.99 -4.60
CA ILE A 198 10.93 7.46 -5.88
C ILE A 198 9.94 8.35 -6.65
N PRO A 199 9.49 9.47 -6.05
CA PRO A 199 8.47 10.34 -6.65
C PRO A 199 8.87 10.87 -8.03
N GLU A 200 10.16 11.02 -8.30
CA GLU A 200 10.73 11.47 -9.57
C GLU A 200 10.58 10.46 -10.72
N MET A 201 10.49 9.17 -10.41
CA MET A 201 10.25 8.11 -11.40
C MET A 201 8.78 7.71 -11.49
N TRP A 202 7.96 8.13 -10.53
CA TRP A 202 6.58 7.67 -10.42
C TRP A 202 5.73 8.16 -11.59
N SER A 203 5.04 7.23 -12.24
CA SER A 203 4.10 7.50 -13.31
C SER A 203 2.89 6.58 -13.23
N GLN A 204 1.84 6.89 -13.99
CA GLN A 204 0.67 6.03 -14.05
C GLN A 204 1.01 4.67 -14.66
N GLU A 205 1.92 4.63 -15.64
CA GLU A 205 2.43 3.41 -16.28
C GLU A 205 3.22 2.56 -15.29
N MET A 206 4.06 3.18 -14.45
CA MET A 206 4.79 2.49 -13.39
C MET A 206 3.84 1.88 -12.36
N LYS A 207 2.81 2.62 -11.94
CA LYS A 207 1.77 2.14 -11.05
C LYS A 207 1.08 0.89 -11.62
N MET A 208 0.72 0.93 -12.91
CA MET A 208 0.08 -0.19 -13.60
C MET A 208 1.03 -1.39 -13.72
N ALA A 209 2.30 -1.17 -14.04
CA ALA A 209 3.29 -2.24 -14.17
C ALA A 209 3.53 -2.98 -12.84
N TRP A 210 3.75 -2.26 -11.75
CA TRP A 210 3.87 -2.86 -10.42
C TRP A 210 2.58 -3.54 -9.96
N GLY A 211 1.43 -2.91 -10.23
CA GLY A 211 0.12 -3.45 -9.89
C GLY A 211 -0.16 -4.78 -10.58
N GLU A 212 0.07 -4.87 -11.89
CA GLU A 212 -0.14 -6.09 -12.67
C GLU A 212 0.82 -7.21 -12.22
N ALA A 213 2.11 -6.89 -12.03
CA ALA A 213 3.08 -7.88 -11.55
C ALA A 213 2.68 -8.45 -10.18
N TYR A 214 2.20 -7.58 -9.28
CA TYR A 214 1.69 -8.00 -7.97
C TYR A 214 0.43 -8.86 -8.10
N ASP A 215 -0.53 -8.46 -8.93
CA ASP A 215 -1.81 -9.19 -9.10
C ASP A 215 -1.58 -10.62 -9.59
N GLN A 216 -0.68 -10.80 -10.57
CA GLN A 216 -0.34 -12.10 -11.12
C GLN A 216 0.38 -12.98 -10.08
N LEU A 217 1.27 -12.40 -9.29
CA LEU A 217 1.92 -13.10 -8.17
C LEU A 217 0.89 -13.51 -7.11
N ALA A 218 0.01 -12.60 -6.71
CA ALA A 218 -1.04 -12.86 -5.74
C ALA A 218 -2.00 -13.95 -6.24
N ALA A 219 -2.39 -13.92 -7.52
CA ALA A 219 -3.21 -14.95 -8.13
C ALA A 219 -2.53 -16.33 -8.10
N ALA A 220 -1.22 -16.39 -8.39
CA ALA A 220 -0.44 -17.62 -8.30
C ALA A 220 -0.39 -18.17 -6.86
N ILE A 221 -0.20 -17.31 -5.86
CA ILE A 221 -0.20 -17.72 -4.44
C ILE A 221 -1.59 -18.20 -4.03
N LYS A 222 -2.64 -17.43 -4.34
CA LYS A 222 -4.04 -17.76 -4.02
C LYS A 222 -4.47 -19.09 -4.64
N ALA A 223 -3.98 -19.44 -5.82
CA ALA A 223 -4.26 -20.72 -6.45
C ALA A 223 -3.82 -21.91 -5.56
N GLU A 224 -2.75 -21.74 -4.78
CA GLU A 224 -2.20 -22.72 -3.85
C GLU A 224 -2.64 -22.52 -2.38
N MET A 225 -3.51 -21.53 -2.08
CA MET A 225 -4.07 -21.30 -0.74
C MET A 225 -5.16 -22.32 -0.41
N ARG A 226 -4.76 -23.58 -0.24
CA ARG A 226 -5.65 -24.71 0.05
C ARG A 226 -5.08 -25.51 1.22
N GLN A 227 -5.91 -26.38 1.80
CA GLN A 227 -5.39 -27.35 2.76
C GLN A 227 -4.34 -28.25 2.08
N PRO A 228 -3.21 -28.54 2.74
CA PRO A 228 -2.24 -29.51 2.21
C PRO A 228 -2.94 -30.85 1.99
N SER A 229 -2.80 -31.42 0.79
CA SER A 229 -3.25 -32.77 0.44
C SER A 229 -2.40 -33.84 1.09
#